data_AF-A0A7V8V8X0-F1
#
_entry.id   AF-A0A7V8V8X0-F1
#
_cell.length_a   1.000
_cell.length_b   1.000
_cell.length_c   1.000
_cell.angle_alpha   90.00
_cell.angle_beta   90.00
_cell.angle_gamma   90.00
#
_symmetry.space_group_name_H-M   'P 1'
#
loop_
_entity.id
_entity.type
_entity.pdbx_description
1 polymer ?
#
loop_
_entity_poly.entity_id
_entity_poly.type
_entity_poly.pdbx_seq_one_letter_code
_entity_poly.pdbx_strand_id
1 'polypeptide(L)'
;MTVFYIVIAVLVLLFGIFSYLNAANWNVLHVLGLFLTFGAAFAYLVLAAAVLRTESSWKKLAEQKDKELNQAVSQVELLKSGRTINTQSGRLESVDSPIDSLAGAKAELERLMYDRGRLWRDVTRGAINNNQVGLTLPPVQSPAANNPGGGAAPAASMQRSLAPDDIVYAFGQMDHPEDPTLTVPAYFIGEFVVRTIQNQNMTVESTTKLDRAQQQTLNLPNQWMLYDKMPVDDHEVFDDMDDAQLASLIRKACSRMGLPQPMQDEVLTSIQRNGETAGTDDPELAVMSKVTFQQDYEVSVDAQTDTAGITQEFEPASGLAVATFLKQGESTKFSKGDQIVLSTSRDPGKSLVDQGIVTVDEKIYIRPLNDFAFQFHAYKSQVEDMRDMAYTLNEDIKMLTEAEGIAKDVIAYREQEKSKLQTDKEKIVYEQEQIAEYKQKLLNFLTETLKVNSRLYRTNQTLVEELQRASDAVLRKLGQEELDKADPDSLTLAF
;
A
#
# COMPACT_ATOMS: atom_id res chain seq x y z
N MET A 1 19.33 84.54 -4.16
CA MET A 1 18.28 85.44 -3.66
C MET A 1 18.81 86.85 -3.37
N THR A 2 19.86 87.00 -2.55
CA THR A 2 20.43 88.31 -2.16
C THR A 2 20.89 89.18 -3.34
N VAL A 3 21.59 88.61 -4.33
CA VAL A 3 22.08 89.36 -5.51
C VAL A 3 20.94 89.88 -6.40
N PHE A 4 19.85 89.12 -6.53
CA PHE A 4 18.70 89.50 -7.38
C PHE A 4 17.92 90.69 -6.80
N TYR A 5 17.73 90.72 -5.47
CA TYR A 5 17.10 91.87 -4.80
C TYR A 5 17.95 93.14 -4.90
N ILE A 6 19.27 93.02 -4.88
CA ILE A 6 20.19 94.15 -5.06
C ILE A 6 20.07 94.72 -6.48
N VAL A 7 20.06 93.86 -7.51
CA VAL A 7 19.92 94.28 -8.91
C VAL A 7 18.57 94.96 -9.16
N ILE A 8 17.48 94.42 -8.60
CA ILE A 8 16.15 95.05 -8.67
C ILE A 8 16.13 96.41 -7.98
N ALA A 9 16.70 96.51 -6.77
CA ALA A 9 16.74 97.77 -6.03
C ALA A 9 17.51 98.85 -6.79
N VAL A 10 18.64 98.50 -7.42
CA VAL A 10 19.43 99.41 -8.26
C VAL A 10 18.65 99.84 -9.51
N LEU A 11 17.94 98.93 -10.18
CA LEU A 11 17.11 99.24 -11.36
C LEU A 11 15.96 100.19 -11.03
N VAL A 12 15.28 99.99 -9.89
CA VAL A 12 14.21 100.89 -9.42
C VAL A 12 14.76 102.28 -9.07
N LEU A 13 15.94 102.35 -8.44
CA LEU A 13 16.63 103.61 -8.14
C LEU A 13 17.02 104.38 -9.41
N LEU A 14 17.63 103.69 -10.37
CA LEU A 14 18.00 104.27 -11.66
C LEU A 14 16.77 104.76 -12.43
N PHE A 15 15.69 103.97 -12.46
CA PHE A 15 14.43 104.36 -13.09
C PHE A 15 13.85 105.64 -12.46
N GLY A 16 13.86 105.76 -11.13
CA GLY A 16 13.42 106.96 -10.43
C GLY A 16 14.27 108.19 -10.78
N ILE A 17 15.60 108.04 -10.83
CA ILE A 17 16.53 109.12 -11.19
C ILE A 17 16.32 109.57 -12.65
N PHE A 18 16.26 108.63 -13.61
CA PHE A 18 16.07 108.95 -15.03
C PHE A 18 14.68 109.53 -15.32
N SER A 19 13.65 109.08 -14.59
CA SER A 19 12.30 109.65 -14.71
C SER A 19 12.24 111.09 -14.17
N TYR A 20 12.94 111.38 -13.07
CA TYR A 20 13.03 112.74 -12.51
C TYR A 20 13.79 113.69 -13.44
N LEU A 21 14.94 113.28 -13.97
CA LEU A 21 15.74 114.10 -14.88
C LEU A 21 15.02 114.43 -16.20
N ASN A 22 14.15 113.54 -16.68
CA ASN A 22 13.39 113.75 -17.92
C ASN A 22 12.01 114.41 -17.71
N ALA A 23 11.55 114.59 -16.46
CA ALA A 23 10.23 115.15 -16.15
C ALA A 23 10.06 116.61 -16.63
N ALA A 24 11.15 117.37 -16.77
CA ALA A 24 11.11 118.76 -17.25
C ALA A 24 10.86 118.89 -18.77
N ASN A 25 11.17 117.84 -19.55
CA ASN A 25 11.13 117.88 -21.01
C ASN A 25 9.92 117.13 -21.59
N TRP A 26 9.23 116.30 -20.80
CA TRP A 26 8.21 115.37 -21.29
C TRP A 26 6.80 115.77 -20.84
N ASN A 27 5.82 115.58 -21.73
CA ASN A 27 4.41 115.73 -21.37
C ASN A 27 4.02 114.74 -20.26
N VAL A 28 3.21 115.18 -19.30
CA VAL A 28 2.78 114.40 -18.12
C VAL A 28 2.24 113.01 -18.49
N LEU A 29 1.53 112.88 -19.62
CA LEU A 29 1.02 111.61 -20.13
C LEU A 29 2.11 110.58 -20.47
N HIS A 30 3.27 111.02 -20.97
CA HIS A 30 4.38 110.13 -21.32
C HIS A 30 5.09 109.63 -20.06
N VAL A 31 5.25 110.49 -19.05
CA VAL A 31 5.80 110.12 -17.74
C VAL A 31 4.88 109.12 -17.02
N LEU A 32 3.57 109.36 -17.06
CA LEU A 32 2.58 108.45 -16.48
C LEU A 32 2.56 107.09 -17.20
N GLY A 33 2.59 107.09 -18.54
CA GLY A 33 2.66 105.88 -19.35
C GLY A 33 3.93 105.06 -19.09
N LEU A 34 5.09 105.71 -18.93
CA LEU A 34 6.35 105.06 -18.57
C LEU A 34 6.27 104.42 -17.17
N PHE A 35 5.66 105.10 -16.20
CA PHE A 35 5.51 104.58 -14.84
C PHE A 35 4.57 103.37 -14.78
N LEU A 36 3.45 103.42 -15.53
CA LEU A 36 2.51 102.31 -15.64
C LEU A 36 3.12 101.10 -16.36
N THR A 37 3.87 101.32 -17.45
CA THR A 37 4.54 100.24 -18.18
C THR A 37 5.68 99.61 -17.37
N PHE A 38 6.46 100.41 -16.63
CA PHE A 38 7.48 99.91 -15.70
C PHE A 38 6.85 99.09 -14.56
N GLY A 39 5.78 99.60 -13.94
CA GLY A 39 5.03 98.87 -12.91
C GLY A 39 4.45 97.54 -13.42
N ALA A 40 3.89 97.53 -14.63
CA ALA A 40 3.37 96.33 -15.27
C ALA A 40 4.48 95.31 -15.60
N ALA A 41 5.61 95.77 -16.14
CA ALA A 41 6.77 94.91 -16.43
C ALA A 41 7.37 94.30 -15.15
N PHE A 42 7.43 95.07 -14.07
CA PHE A 42 7.89 94.58 -12.77
C PHE A 42 6.94 93.53 -12.19
N ALA A 43 5.62 93.79 -12.21
CA ALA A 43 4.62 92.82 -11.78
C ALA A 43 4.68 91.53 -12.61
N TYR A 44 4.87 91.65 -13.93
CA TYR A 44 5.05 90.51 -14.84
C TYR A 44 6.30 89.69 -14.50
N LEU A 45 7.45 90.32 -14.23
CA LEU A 45 8.68 89.61 -13.83
C LEU A 45 8.51 88.84 -12.51
N VAL A 46 7.81 89.41 -11.53
CA VAL A 46 7.53 88.72 -10.26
C VAL A 46 6.62 87.51 -10.49
N LEU A 47 5.57 87.65 -11.30
CA LEU A 47 4.69 86.54 -11.65
C LEU A 47 5.42 85.46 -12.46
N ALA A 48 6.25 85.83 -13.44
CA ALA A 48 7.07 84.90 -14.21
C ALA A 48 8.07 84.13 -13.33
N ALA A 49 8.73 84.82 -12.39
CA ALA A 49 9.63 84.19 -11.42
C ALA A 49 8.89 83.24 -10.46
N ALA A 50 7.67 83.59 -10.03
CA ALA A 50 6.83 82.72 -9.21
C ALA A 50 6.42 81.46 -9.99
N VAL A 51 6.04 81.59 -11.27
CA VAL A 51 5.71 80.47 -12.15
C VAL A 51 6.92 79.56 -12.39
N LEU A 52 8.10 80.12 -12.65
CA LEU A 52 9.32 79.32 -12.83
C LEU A 52 9.71 78.59 -11.54
N ARG A 53 9.51 79.21 -10.38
CA ARG A 53 9.78 78.59 -9.08
C ARG A 53 8.82 77.42 -8.84
N THR A 54 7.52 77.62 -9.07
CA THR A 54 6.54 76.53 -8.94
C THR A 54 6.86 75.43 -9.93
N GLU A 55 7.09 75.73 -11.21
CA GLU A 55 7.48 74.74 -12.22
C GLU A 55 8.71 73.92 -11.79
N SER A 56 9.76 74.57 -11.25
CA SER A 56 10.94 73.85 -10.75
C SER A 56 10.62 72.94 -9.57
N SER A 57 9.71 73.35 -8.68
CA SER A 57 9.29 72.53 -7.54
C SER A 57 8.43 71.35 -7.98
N TRP A 58 7.56 71.54 -8.99
CA TRP A 58 6.76 70.48 -9.58
C TRP A 58 7.62 69.48 -10.34
N LYS A 59 8.64 69.93 -11.09
CA LYS A 59 9.61 69.04 -11.75
C LYS A 59 10.37 68.19 -10.74
N LYS A 60 10.86 68.78 -9.64
CA LYS A 60 11.53 68.02 -8.57
C LYS A 60 10.59 67.02 -7.89
N LEU A 61 9.35 67.40 -7.64
CA LEU A 61 8.34 66.50 -7.07
C LEU A 61 8.03 65.35 -8.01
N ALA A 62 7.89 65.62 -9.32
CA ALA A 62 7.68 64.60 -10.34
C ALA A 62 8.86 63.62 -10.41
N GLU A 63 10.10 64.11 -10.46
CA GLU A 63 11.30 63.26 -10.42
C GLU A 63 11.39 62.41 -9.14
N GLN A 64 10.99 62.95 -7.99
CA GLN A 64 10.94 62.19 -6.75
C GLN A 64 9.86 61.11 -6.78
N LYS A 65 8.66 61.45 -7.28
CA LYS A 65 7.54 60.50 -7.38
C LYS A 65 7.81 59.40 -8.40
N ASP A 66 8.49 59.70 -9.51
CA ASP A 66 8.95 58.69 -10.47
C ASP A 66 9.97 57.74 -9.83
N LYS A 67 10.88 58.24 -9.00
CA LYS A 67 11.82 57.39 -8.25
C LYS A 67 11.10 56.48 -7.24
N GLU A 68 10.16 57.03 -6.47
CA GLU A 68 9.34 56.26 -5.53
C GLU A 68 8.48 55.21 -6.24
N LEU A 69 7.88 55.55 -7.39
CA LEU A 69 7.11 54.63 -8.21
C LEU A 69 7.98 53.47 -8.72
N ASN A 70 9.16 53.78 -9.28
CA ASN A 70 10.06 52.75 -9.80
C ASN A 70 10.57 51.82 -8.70
N GLN A 71 10.81 52.33 -7.49
CA GLN A 71 11.17 51.52 -6.32
C GLN A 71 10.00 50.64 -5.86
N ALA A 72 8.77 51.18 -5.83
CA ALA A 72 7.59 50.40 -5.46
C ALA A 72 7.31 49.29 -6.50
N VAL A 73 7.46 49.59 -7.79
CA VAL A 73 7.30 48.60 -8.87
C VAL A 73 8.35 47.50 -8.77
N SER A 74 9.62 47.84 -8.55
CA SER A 74 10.68 46.82 -8.39
C SER A 74 10.46 45.95 -7.15
N GLN A 75 9.99 46.52 -6.02
CA GLN A 75 9.63 45.75 -4.83
C GLN A 75 8.45 44.79 -5.10
N VAL A 76 7.43 45.23 -5.82
CA VAL A 76 6.30 44.36 -6.20
C VAL A 76 6.80 43.22 -7.09
N GLU A 77 7.70 43.50 -8.03
CA GLU A 77 8.26 42.48 -8.92
C GLU A 77 9.16 41.48 -8.18
N LEU A 78 9.98 41.98 -7.25
CA LEU A 78 10.80 41.16 -6.35
C LEU A 78 9.93 40.23 -5.49
N LEU A 79 8.87 40.76 -4.86
CA LEU A 79 7.94 39.97 -4.05
C LEU A 79 7.13 38.97 -4.90
N LYS A 80 6.81 39.29 -6.16
CA LYS A 80 6.05 38.38 -7.02
C LYS A 80 6.90 37.25 -7.58
N SER A 81 8.10 37.57 -8.08
CA SER A 81 8.91 36.65 -8.89
C SER A 81 10.21 36.19 -8.23
N GLY A 82 10.58 36.79 -7.09
CA GLY A 82 11.83 36.52 -6.37
C GLY A 82 13.06 37.17 -6.98
N ARG A 83 12.92 37.87 -8.12
CA ARG A 83 14.02 38.55 -8.82
C ARG A 83 13.52 39.86 -9.44
N THR A 84 14.31 40.92 -9.36
CA THR A 84 14.06 42.15 -10.13
C THR A 84 15.40 42.79 -10.52
N ILE A 85 15.35 43.68 -11.51
CA ILE A 85 16.48 44.53 -11.87
C ILE A 85 16.24 45.88 -11.21
N ASN A 86 17.13 46.25 -10.29
CA ASN A 86 17.04 47.56 -9.68
C ASN A 86 17.31 48.64 -10.75
N THR A 87 16.28 49.40 -11.09
CA THR A 87 16.32 50.42 -12.15
C THR A 87 17.32 51.55 -11.89
N GLN A 88 17.78 51.74 -10.65
CA GLN A 88 18.75 52.77 -10.27
C GLN A 88 20.19 52.28 -10.29
N SER A 89 20.45 51.00 -9.99
CA SER A 89 21.80 50.43 -9.92
C SER A 89 22.14 49.52 -11.10
N GLY A 90 21.15 49.10 -11.89
CA GLY A 90 21.29 48.15 -12.99
C GLY A 90 21.70 46.74 -12.54
N ARG A 91 21.66 46.46 -11.23
CA ARG A 91 22.04 45.18 -10.65
C ARG A 91 20.81 44.31 -10.45
N LEU A 92 21.03 43.01 -10.61
CA LEU A 92 20.03 41.99 -10.32
C LEU A 92 19.92 41.85 -8.81
N GLU A 93 18.73 42.08 -8.28
CA GLU A 93 18.39 41.82 -6.88
C GLU A 93 17.53 40.57 -6.85
N SER A 94 17.94 39.59 -6.04
CA SER A 94 17.21 38.35 -5.81
C SER A 94 17.00 38.19 -4.32
N VAL A 95 15.90 37.52 -3.96
CA VAL A 95 15.64 37.21 -2.55
C VAL A 95 16.52 36.04 -2.09
N ASP A 96 16.98 36.09 -0.84
CA ASP A 96 17.92 35.10 -0.26
C ASP A 96 17.26 33.72 -0.10
N SER A 97 15.95 33.68 0.17
CA SER A 97 15.18 32.45 0.27
C SER A 97 14.06 32.39 -0.78
N PRO A 98 13.83 31.23 -1.44
CA PRO A 98 12.75 31.07 -2.42
C PRO A 98 11.35 31.40 -1.85
N ILE A 99 11.11 31.12 -0.58
CA ILE A 99 9.81 31.27 0.11
C ILE A 99 9.41 32.73 0.36
N ASP A 100 10.38 33.65 0.29
CA ASP A 100 10.14 35.08 0.49
C ASP A 100 9.52 35.73 -0.77
N SER A 101 9.38 34.96 -1.85
CA SER A 101 8.66 35.35 -3.07
C SER A 101 7.35 34.59 -3.20
N LEU A 102 6.32 35.24 -3.74
CA LEU A 102 5.02 34.61 -3.98
C LEU A 102 5.13 33.41 -4.93
N ALA A 103 5.94 33.53 -5.98
CA ALA A 103 6.17 32.44 -6.92
C ALA A 103 6.86 31.24 -6.23
N GLY A 104 7.89 31.48 -5.42
CA GLY A 104 8.60 30.41 -4.73
C GLY A 104 7.78 29.79 -3.59
N ALA A 105 7.08 30.59 -2.79
CA ALA A 105 6.13 30.10 -1.78
C ALA A 105 4.99 29.28 -2.42
N LYS A 106 4.49 29.71 -3.59
CA LYS A 106 3.50 28.93 -4.34
C LYS A 106 4.07 27.60 -4.84
N ALA A 107 5.30 27.60 -5.35
CA ALA A 107 5.96 26.38 -5.80
C ALA A 107 6.22 25.41 -4.65
N GLU A 108 6.63 25.90 -3.48
CA GLU A 108 6.80 25.08 -2.27
C GLU A 108 5.46 24.54 -1.76
N LEU A 109 4.42 25.36 -1.74
CA LEU A 109 3.07 24.91 -1.41
C LEU A 109 2.59 23.83 -2.40
N GLU A 110 2.79 24.03 -3.70
CA GLU A 110 2.46 23.03 -4.72
C GLU A 110 3.25 21.73 -4.50
N ARG A 111 4.51 21.80 -4.07
CA ARG A 111 5.31 20.63 -3.67
C ARG A 111 4.69 19.89 -2.49
N LEU A 112 4.43 20.59 -1.39
CA LEU A 112 3.80 20.01 -0.20
C LEU A 112 2.41 19.44 -0.50
N MET A 113 1.65 20.10 -1.38
CA MET A 113 0.35 19.63 -1.83
C MET A 113 0.45 18.42 -2.76
N TYR A 114 1.52 18.28 -3.54
CA TYR A 114 1.73 17.13 -4.41
C TYR A 114 1.93 15.84 -3.61
N ASP A 115 2.72 15.89 -2.54
CA ASP A 115 3.01 14.74 -1.68
C ASP A 115 1.80 14.38 -0.81
N ARG A 116 1.11 15.38 -0.27
CA ARG A 116 -0.09 15.20 0.56
C ARG A 116 -1.31 14.73 -0.25
N GLY A 117 -1.36 15.05 -1.54
CA GLY A 117 -2.53 14.82 -2.39
C GLY A 117 -3.76 15.60 -1.94
N ARG A 118 -4.92 15.23 -2.49
CA ARG A 118 -6.22 15.83 -2.17
C ARG A 118 -6.88 15.05 -1.02
N LEU A 119 -7.54 15.78 -0.13
CA LEU A 119 -8.21 15.25 1.07
C LEU A 119 -9.67 15.71 1.10
N TRP A 120 -10.58 14.76 1.31
CA TRP A 120 -11.99 15.03 1.56
C TRP A 120 -12.36 14.55 2.97
N ARG A 121 -12.85 15.46 3.80
CA ARG A 121 -13.24 15.22 5.20
C ARG A 121 -14.76 15.15 5.32
N ASP A 122 -15.24 14.69 6.48
CA ASP A 122 -16.65 14.64 6.87
C ASP A 122 -17.53 13.89 5.86
N VAL A 123 -16.96 12.88 5.20
CA VAL A 123 -17.68 12.11 4.19
C VAL A 123 -18.62 11.16 4.91
N THR A 124 -19.90 11.31 4.65
CA THR A 124 -20.92 10.48 5.29
C THR A 124 -21.14 9.21 4.47
N ARG A 125 -21.19 8.06 5.15
CA ARG A 125 -21.50 6.79 4.50
C ARG A 125 -23.01 6.60 4.36
N GLY A 126 -23.41 6.13 3.19
CA GLY A 126 -24.76 5.69 2.86
C GLY A 126 -24.88 4.17 2.91
N ALA A 127 -25.81 3.63 2.12
CA ALA A 127 -26.04 2.19 2.05
C ALA A 127 -24.87 1.45 1.38
N ILE A 128 -24.61 0.24 1.86
CA ILE A 128 -23.63 -0.71 1.31
C ILE A 128 -24.41 -1.77 0.54
N ASN A 129 -24.20 -1.87 -0.77
CA ASN A 129 -24.87 -2.82 -1.65
C ASN A 129 -23.85 -3.48 -2.58
N ASN A 130 -23.74 -4.82 -2.55
CA ASN A 130 -22.88 -5.61 -3.46
C ASN A 130 -21.46 -5.03 -3.67
N ASN A 131 -20.69 -4.86 -2.58
CA ASN A 131 -19.32 -4.33 -2.60
C ASN A 131 -19.18 -2.86 -3.03
N GLN A 132 -20.30 -2.18 -3.30
CA GLN A 132 -20.37 -0.74 -3.52
C GLN A 132 -20.87 -0.02 -2.26
N VAL A 133 -20.31 1.15 -2.00
CA VAL A 133 -20.66 2.01 -0.88
C VAL A 133 -21.10 3.36 -1.43
N GLY A 134 -22.33 3.76 -1.11
CA GLY A 134 -22.77 5.12 -1.34
C GLY A 134 -22.10 6.05 -0.32
N LEU A 135 -21.55 7.17 -0.78
CA LEU A 135 -20.89 8.18 0.02
C LEU A 135 -21.51 9.55 -0.29
N THR A 136 -21.61 10.40 0.71
CA THR A 136 -22.10 11.77 0.56
C THR A 136 -21.05 12.75 1.09
N LEU A 137 -20.48 13.53 0.18
CA LEU A 137 -19.47 14.56 0.44
C LEU A 137 -20.13 15.81 1.06
N PRO A 138 -19.49 16.48 2.04
CA PRO A 138 -20.03 17.70 2.64
C PRO A 138 -20.14 18.83 1.61
N PRO A 139 -21.12 19.74 1.72
CA PRO A 139 -21.33 20.82 0.75
C PRO A 139 -20.08 21.71 0.62
N VAL A 140 -19.75 22.11 -0.61
CA VAL A 140 -18.65 23.08 -0.84
C VAL A 140 -19.07 24.41 -0.24
N GLN A 141 -18.40 24.85 0.83
CA GLN A 141 -18.61 26.18 1.38
C GLN A 141 -18.10 27.20 0.36
N SER A 142 -19.03 27.98 -0.22
CA SER A 142 -18.65 29.18 -0.96
C SER A 142 -18.11 30.19 0.05
N PRO A 143 -17.00 30.90 -0.23
CA PRO A 143 -16.58 31.99 0.63
C PRO A 143 -17.75 32.96 0.77
N ALA A 144 -18.13 33.27 2.03
CA ALA A 144 -19.20 34.20 2.31
C ALA A 144 -18.91 35.50 1.57
N ALA A 145 -19.80 35.89 0.67
CA ALA A 145 -19.67 37.13 -0.08
C ALA A 145 -19.81 38.31 0.90
N ASN A 146 -18.70 38.77 1.47
CA ASN A 146 -18.61 40.10 2.05
C ASN A 146 -18.53 41.13 0.91
N ASN A 147 -19.58 41.18 0.07
CA ASN A 147 -19.78 42.23 -0.91
C ASN A 147 -20.89 43.15 -0.39
N PRO A 148 -20.59 44.42 -0.05
CA PRO A 148 -21.60 45.41 0.37
C PRO A 148 -22.56 45.85 -0.75
N GLY A 149 -22.42 45.32 -1.97
CA GLY A 149 -23.33 45.58 -3.08
C GLY A 149 -24.05 44.28 -3.44
N GLY A 150 -25.37 44.25 -3.27
CA GLY A 150 -26.25 43.08 -3.45
C GLY A 150 -26.34 42.53 -4.89
N GLY A 151 -25.21 42.21 -5.50
CA GLY A 151 -25.14 41.35 -6.68
C GLY A 151 -25.16 39.89 -6.24
N ALA A 152 -26.03 39.09 -6.87
CA ALA A 152 -26.04 37.65 -6.68
C ALA A 152 -24.65 37.10 -7.00
N ALA A 153 -24.04 36.41 -6.02
CA ALA A 153 -22.78 35.72 -6.22
C ALA A 153 -22.93 34.71 -7.38
N PRO A 154 -21.94 34.57 -8.27
CA PRO A 154 -21.97 33.53 -9.28
C PRO A 154 -22.14 32.18 -8.58
N ALA A 155 -23.06 31.35 -9.09
CA ALA A 155 -23.28 30.00 -8.57
C ALA A 155 -21.93 29.27 -8.57
N ALA A 156 -21.44 28.88 -7.39
CA ALA A 156 -20.21 28.13 -7.27
C ALA A 156 -20.29 26.89 -8.16
N SER A 157 -19.29 26.67 -9.01
CA SER A 157 -19.19 25.44 -9.78
C SER A 157 -19.19 24.27 -8.80
N MET A 158 -20.23 23.44 -8.83
CA MET A 158 -20.32 22.22 -8.00
C MET A 158 -19.37 21.11 -8.48
N GLN A 159 -18.48 21.42 -9.43
CA GLN A 159 -17.53 20.48 -9.98
C GLN A 159 -16.51 20.11 -8.90
N ARG A 160 -16.72 18.92 -8.32
CA ARG A 160 -15.76 18.30 -7.42
C ARG A 160 -14.52 17.90 -8.21
N SER A 161 -13.39 17.85 -7.52
CA SER A 161 -12.10 17.42 -8.09
C SER A 161 -12.00 15.91 -8.33
N LEU A 162 -12.97 15.12 -7.83
CA LEU A 162 -13.06 13.67 -8.04
C LEU A 162 -13.76 13.35 -9.37
N ALA A 163 -13.19 12.42 -10.12
CA ALA A 163 -13.75 11.87 -11.36
C ALA A 163 -14.11 10.38 -11.21
N PRO A 164 -14.99 9.84 -12.06
CA PRO A 164 -15.12 8.40 -12.21
C PRO A 164 -13.77 7.76 -12.56
N ASP A 165 -13.55 6.56 -12.04
CA ASP A 165 -12.33 5.74 -12.11
C ASP A 165 -11.11 6.27 -11.32
N ASP A 166 -11.25 7.36 -10.56
CA ASP A 166 -10.24 7.77 -9.57
C ASP A 166 -10.14 6.74 -8.43
N ILE A 167 -8.92 6.46 -7.97
CA ILE A 167 -8.65 5.61 -6.80
C ILE A 167 -8.55 6.48 -5.56
N VAL A 168 -9.25 6.10 -4.49
CA VAL A 168 -9.23 6.79 -3.21
C VAL A 168 -8.99 5.82 -2.05
N TYR A 169 -8.21 6.28 -1.07
CA TYR A 169 -7.92 5.57 0.17
C TYR A 169 -8.84 6.09 1.27
N ALA A 170 -9.66 5.21 1.84
CA ALA A 170 -10.65 5.58 2.84
C ALA A 170 -10.19 5.26 4.26
N PHE A 171 -10.38 6.21 5.17
CA PHE A 171 -10.08 6.10 6.59
C PHE A 171 -11.29 6.50 7.43
N GLY A 172 -11.47 5.86 8.58
CA GLY A 172 -12.43 6.31 9.59
C GLY A 172 -11.95 7.61 10.21
N GLN A 173 -12.83 8.61 10.28
CA GLN A 173 -12.56 9.90 10.89
C GLN A 173 -12.84 9.87 12.40
N MET A 174 -11.98 10.52 13.17
CA MET A 174 -12.15 10.72 14.61
C MET A 174 -11.63 12.11 15.01
N ASP A 175 -12.16 12.65 16.10
CA ASP A 175 -11.66 13.90 16.66
C ASP A 175 -10.27 13.69 17.25
N HIS A 176 -9.38 14.66 17.07
CA HIS A 176 -8.04 14.62 17.62
C HIS A 176 -8.13 14.64 19.16
N PRO A 177 -7.42 13.76 19.86
CA PRO A 177 -7.61 13.56 21.31
C PRO A 177 -7.28 14.79 22.16
N GLU A 178 -6.43 15.70 21.67
CA GLU A 178 -6.01 16.90 22.40
C GLU A 178 -6.64 18.19 21.84
N ASP A 179 -7.15 18.15 20.61
CA ASP A 179 -7.80 19.30 19.96
C ASP A 179 -9.09 18.83 19.25
N PRO A 180 -10.26 18.99 19.88
CA PRO A 180 -11.52 18.54 19.30
C PRO A 180 -11.94 19.33 18.06
N THR A 181 -11.23 20.41 17.69
CA THR A 181 -11.48 21.13 16.44
C THR A 181 -10.78 20.50 15.23
N LEU A 182 -9.79 19.64 15.47
CA LEU A 182 -9.05 18.94 14.43
C LEU A 182 -9.56 17.50 14.30
N THR A 183 -9.86 17.08 13.08
CA THR A 183 -10.22 15.69 12.78
C THR A 183 -9.06 14.95 12.14
N VAL A 184 -8.84 13.69 12.53
CA VAL A 184 -7.70 12.86 12.11
C VAL A 184 -8.13 11.45 11.69
N PRO A 185 -7.40 10.79 10.78
CA PRO A 185 -7.69 9.41 10.39
C PRO A 185 -7.37 8.48 11.57
N ALA A 186 -8.30 7.57 11.89
CA ALA A 186 -8.18 6.66 13.03
C ALA A 186 -7.85 5.22 12.62
N TYR A 187 -8.47 4.73 11.56
CA TYR A 187 -8.25 3.38 11.05
C TYR A 187 -8.46 3.35 9.54
N PHE A 188 -7.66 2.52 8.86
CA PHE A 188 -7.77 2.30 7.42
C PHE A 188 -8.95 1.38 7.11
N ILE A 189 -9.83 1.81 6.20
CA ILE A 189 -11.01 1.04 5.79
C ILE A 189 -10.69 0.22 4.55
N GLY A 190 -10.02 0.83 3.57
CA GLY A 190 -9.66 0.17 2.33
C GLY A 190 -9.41 1.14 1.18
N GLU A 191 -9.11 0.56 0.04
CA GLU A 191 -8.91 1.25 -1.23
C GLU A 191 -10.12 1.05 -2.13
N PHE A 192 -10.60 2.13 -2.73
CA PHE A 192 -11.84 2.15 -3.50
C PHE A 192 -11.66 2.90 -4.82
N VAL A 193 -12.33 2.43 -5.86
CA VAL A 193 -12.51 3.15 -7.13
C VAL A 193 -13.81 3.93 -7.09
N VAL A 194 -13.77 5.19 -7.49
CA VAL A 194 -14.95 6.02 -7.69
C VAL A 194 -15.69 5.54 -8.94
N ARG A 195 -16.93 5.06 -8.79
CA ARG A 195 -17.74 4.60 -9.94
C ARG A 195 -18.61 5.70 -10.50
N THR A 196 -19.28 6.44 -9.62
CA THR A 196 -20.15 7.54 -10.01
C THR A 196 -19.99 8.69 -9.04
N ILE A 197 -20.05 9.91 -9.56
CA ILE A 197 -20.14 11.12 -8.75
C ILE A 197 -21.21 12.05 -9.33
N GLN A 198 -22.18 12.41 -8.50
CA GLN A 198 -23.31 13.28 -8.82
C GLN A 198 -23.46 14.30 -7.70
N ASN A 199 -22.89 15.50 -7.91
CA ASN A 199 -22.89 16.61 -6.96
C ASN A 199 -22.22 16.27 -5.61
N GLN A 200 -23.01 15.83 -4.63
CA GLN A 200 -22.55 15.42 -3.29
C GLN A 200 -22.52 13.91 -3.13
N ASN A 201 -23.31 13.19 -3.92
CA ASN A 201 -23.44 11.74 -3.80
C ASN A 201 -22.42 11.08 -4.72
N MET A 202 -21.69 10.13 -4.18
CA MET A 202 -20.66 9.36 -4.85
C MET A 202 -20.90 7.88 -4.56
N THR A 203 -20.64 7.01 -5.52
CA THR A 203 -20.60 5.57 -5.27
C THR A 203 -19.19 5.09 -5.49
N VAL A 204 -18.65 4.38 -4.52
CA VAL A 204 -17.31 3.80 -4.58
C VAL A 204 -17.38 2.29 -4.48
N GLU A 205 -16.44 1.59 -5.12
CA GLU A 205 -16.34 0.14 -5.10
C GLU A 205 -14.94 -0.26 -4.63
N SER A 206 -14.84 -1.23 -3.73
CA SER A 206 -13.52 -1.68 -3.25
C SER A 206 -12.71 -2.29 -4.39
N THR A 207 -11.46 -1.86 -4.58
CA THR A 207 -10.57 -2.38 -5.66
C THR A 207 -10.28 -3.86 -5.50
N THR A 208 -10.24 -4.30 -4.25
CA THR A 208 -9.96 -5.68 -3.85
C THR A 208 -10.98 -6.12 -2.80
N LYS A 209 -11.19 -7.43 -2.64
CA LYS A 209 -12.14 -7.94 -1.62
C LYS A 209 -11.74 -7.45 -0.23
N LEU A 210 -12.63 -6.77 0.48
CA LEU A 210 -12.35 -6.30 1.85
C LEU A 210 -12.20 -7.51 2.78
N ASP A 211 -11.18 -7.48 3.64
CA ASP A 211 -10.99 -8.50 4.66
C ASP A 211 -12.07 -8.42 5.76
N ARG A 212 -12.08 -9.37 6.71
CA ARG A 212 -13.08 -9.40 7.78
C ARG A 212 -12.98 -8.19 8.73
N ALA A 213 -11.77 -7.71 9.02
CA ALA A 213 -11.57 -6.56 9.90
C ALA A 213 -12.02 -5.27 9.21
N GLN A 214 -11.65 -5.09 7.94
CA GLN A 214 -12.12 -4.02 7.06
C GLN A 214 -13.65 -4.02 6.95
N GLN A 215 -14.27 -5.18 6.72
CA GLN A 215 -15.74 -5.31 6.73
C GLN A 215 -16.37 -4.91 8.08
N GLN A 216 -15.71 -5.20 9.20
CA GLN A 216 -16.17 -4.73 10.51
C GLN A 216 -16.04 -3.21 10.65
N THR A 217 -14.91 -2.63 10.22
CA THR A 217 -14.71 -1.17 10.25
C THR A 217 -15.68 -0.42 9.34
N LEU A 218 -16.07 -1.01 8.20
CA LEU A 218 -17.07 -0.48 7.29
C LEU A 218 -18.42 -0.24 7.99
N ASN A 219 -18.72 -1.02 9.03
CA ASN A 219 -19.97 -0.95 9.79
C ASN A 219 -19.95 0.08 10.92
N LEU A 220 -18.79 0.66 11.24
CA LEU A 220 -18.66 1.66 12.30
C LEU A 220 -19.38 2.97 11.92
N PRO A 221 -19.97 3.69 12.90
CA PRO A 221 -20.80 4.87 12.63
C PRO A 221 -19.99 6.13 12.26
N ASN A 222 -18.66 6.07 12.32
CA ASN A 222 -17.80 7.22 12.06
C ASN A 222 -17.92 7.71 10.61
N GLN A 223 -17.74 9.02 10.44
CA GLN A 223 -17.54 9.63 9.11
C GLN A 223 -16.22 9.13 8.50
N TRP A 224 -16.08 9.31 7.20
CA TRP A 224 -14.91 8.89 6.45
C TRP A 224 -14.07 10.11 6.05
N MET A 225 -12.76 9.89 5.98
CA MET A 225 -11.81 10.73 5.27
C MET A 225 -11.30 9.99 4.05
N LEU A 226 -11.35 10.65 2.89
CA LEU A 226 -10.85 10.10 1.64
C LEU A 226 -9.56 10.81 1.26
N TYR A 227 -8.56 10.04 0.89
CA TYR A 227 -7.29 10.53 0.38
C TYR A 227 -7.11 10.10 -1.07
N ASP A 228 -6.64 11.03 -1.90
CA ASP A 228 -6.27 10.78 -3.31
C ASP A 228 -4.99 9.94 -3.42
N LYS A 229 -4.07 10.16 -2.47
CA LYS A 229 -2.81 9.42 -2.35
C LYS A 229 -2.69 8.85 -0.95
N MET A 230 -2.10 7.67 -0.85
CA MET A 230 -1.77 7.10 0.45
C MET A 230 -0.78 8.03 1.15
N PRO A 231 -0.97 8.36 2.45
CA PRO A 231 0.01 9.17 3.19
C PRO A 231 1.39 8.56 3.07
N VAL A 232 2.37 9.38 2.68
CA VAL A 232 3.76 8.96 2.57
C VAL A 232 4.43 9.02 3.95
N ASP A 233 5.32 8.07 4.19
CA ASP A 233 6.18 8.08 5.35
C ASP A 233 7.34 9.06 5.12
N ASP A 234 7.76 9.74 6.18
CA ASP A 234 8.77 10.81 6.10
C ASP A 234 9.67 10.80 7.35
N HIS A 235 10.88 11.32 7.19
CA HIS A 235 11.85 11.51 8.27
C HIS A 235 11.51 12.72 9.13
N GLU A 236 11.04 13.81 8.52
CA GLU A 236 10.95 15.13 9.17
C GLU A 236 9.70 15.30 10.04
N VAL A 237 8.71 14.40 9.92
CA VAL A 237 7.40 14.51 10.57
C VAL A 237 7.48 14.55 12.10
N PHE A 238 8.57 14.04 12.69
CA PHE A 238 8.76 13.95 14.14
C PHE A 238 9.92 14.78 14.67
N ASP A 239 10.61 15.56 13.83
CA ASP A 239 11.85 16.25 14.21
C ASP A 239 11.65 17.31 15.32
N ASP A 240 10.45 17.91 15.38
CA ASP A 240 10.10 18.92 16.38
C ASP A 240 9.62 18.33 17.73
N MET A 241 9.52 17.00 17.85
CA MET A 241 9.02 16.33 19.06
C MET A 241 10.16 15.85 19.96
N ASP A 242 9.99 16.01 21.28
CA ASP A 242 10.90 15.36 22.22
C ASP A 242 10.65 13.84 22.32
N ASP A 243 11.63 13.08 22.81
CA ASP A 243 11.54 11.62 22.92
C ASP A 243 10.35 11.14 23.75
N ALA A 244 9.96 11.89 24.78
CA ALA A 244 8.86 11.51 25.66
C ALA A 244 7.50 11.74 24.98
N GLN A 245 7.36 12.83 24.23
CA GLN A 245 6.22 13.15 23.41
C GLN A 245 6.07 12.14 22.28
N LEU A 246 7.16 11.82 21.58
CA LEU A 246 7.19 10.81 20.52
C LEU A 246 6.79 9.43 21.05
N ALA A 247 7.39 8.98 22.16
CA ALA A 247 7.05 7.70 22.79
C ALA A 247 5.57 7.64 23.21
N SER A 248 5.04 8.72 23.78
CA SER A 248 3.63 8.83 24.15
C SER A 248 2.72 8.75 22.93
N LEU A 249 3.04 9.48 21.86
CA LEU A 249 2.26 9.52 20.63
C LEU A 249 2.22 8.15 19.96
N ILE A 250 3.38 7.53 19.74
CA ILE A 250 3.50 6.23 19.05
C ILE A 250 2.85 5.13 19.88
N ARG A 251 3.09 5.05 21.20
CA ARG A 251 2.47 4.02 22.05
C ARG A 251 0.96 4.18 22.13
N LYS A 252 0.43 5.41 22.23
CA LYS A 252 -1.01 5.66 22.18
C LYS A 252 -1.60 5.22 20.84
N ALA A 253 -0.95 5.56 19.73
CA ALA A 253 -1.41 5.14 18.39
C ALA A 253 -1.41 3.61 18.24
N CYS A 254 -0.31 2.95 18.60
CA CYS A 254 -0.19 1.49 18.53
C CYS A 254 -1.19 0.78 19.46
N SER A 255 -1.41 1.33 20.65
CA SER A 255 -2.40 0.79 21.60
C SER A 255 -3.84 0.92 21.09
N ARG A 256 -4.19 2.01 20.41
CA ARG A 256 -5.50 2.14 19.74
C ARG A 256 -5.71 1.09 18.64
N MET A 257 -4.64 0.71 17.97
CA MET A 257 -4.63 -0.37 16.97
C MET A 257 -4.55 -1.78 17.59
N GLY A 258 -4.42 -1.88 18.92
CA GLY A 258 -4.35 -3.16 19.64
C GLY A 258 -3.01 -3.90 19.51
N LEU A 259 -1.92 -3.21 19.14
CA LEU A 259 -0.60 -3.85 19.01
C LEU A 259 -0.05 -4.28 20.39
N PRO A 260 0.59 -5.46 20.51
CA PRO A 260 1.29 -5.86 21.72
C PRO A 260 2.48 -4.95 22.05
N GLN A 261 2.75 -4.73 23.35
CA GLN A 261 3.84 -3.86 23.84
C GLN A 261 5.20 -4.06 23.12
N PRO A 262 5.70 -5.30 22.90
CA PRO A 262 6.98 -5.50 22.20
C PRO A 262 7.04 -4.89 20.79
N MET A 263 5.93 -4.95 20.04
CA MET A 263 5.86 -4.34 18.70
C MET A 263 5.75 -2.81 18.78
N GLN A 264 5.11 -2.28 19.83
CA GLN A 264 5.07 -0.83 20.03
C GLN A 264 6.49 -0.28 20.28
N ASP A 265 7.27 -1.00 21.07
CA ASP A 265 8.65 -0.63 21.38
C ASP A 265 9.57 -0.77 20.15
N GLU A 266 9.34 -1.76 19.29
CA GLU A 266 10.06 -1.91 18.03
C GLU A 266 9.80 -0.72 17.08
N VAL A 267 8.53 -0.34 16.89
CA VAL A 267 8.16 0.82 16.06
C VAL A 267 8.79 2.09 16.63
N LEU A 268 8.67 2.31 17.94
CA LEU A 268 9.27 3.47 18.60
C LEU A 268 10.79 3.51 18.40
N THR A 269 11.47 2.39 18.64
CA THR A 269 12.93 2.27 18.46
C THR A 269 13.32 2.58 17.02
N SER A 270 12.55 2.09 16.03
CA SER A 270 12.87 2.34 14.62
C SER A 270 12.82 3.82 14.24
N ILE A 271 11.93 4.60 14.87
CA ILE A 271 11.79 6.04 14.64
C ILE A 271 12.88 6.80 15.40
N GLN A 272 13.12 6.47 16.67
CA GLN A 272 14.12 7.15 17.50
C GLN A 272 15.56 6.95 17.02
N ARG A 273 15.89 5.79 16.46
CA ARG A 273 17.23 5.51 15.93
C ARG A 273 17.60 6.32 14.69
N ASN A 274 16.63 6.98 14.03
CA ASN A 274 16.88 7.73 12.82
C ASN A 274 17.86 8.89 13.09
N GLY A 275 19.02 8.88 12.42
CA GLY A 275 20.09 9.86 12.62
C GLY A 275 21.13 9.47 13.68
N GLU A 276 20.96 8.36 14.40
CA GLU A 276 21.96 7.86 15.35
C GLU A 276 23.13 7.17 14.64
N THR A 277 24.22 6.90 15.37
CA THR A 277 25.35 6.13 14.84
C THR A 277 24.93 4.72 14.43
N ALA A 278 25.28 4.31 13.22
CA ALA A 278 24.96 2.99 12.70
C ALA A 278 25.70 1.88 13.47
N GLY A 279 24.98 0.82 13.81
CA GLY A 279 25.52 -0.41 14.38
C GLY A 279 26.11 -1.35 13.31
N THR A 280 26.78 -2.40 13.76
CA THR A 280 27.37 -3.42 12.86
C THR A 280 26.36 -4.35 12.21
N ASP A 281 25.18 -4.50 12.82
CA ASP A 281 24.12 -5.41 12.36
C ASP A 281 23.02 -4.70 11.54
N ASP A 282 23.16 -3.38 11.32
CA ASP A 282 22.16 -2.61 10.56
C ASP A 282 22.20 -2.95 9.06
N PRO A 283 21.04 -2.98 8.36
CA PRO A 283 21.01 -3.25 6.93
C PRO A 283 21.81 -2.23 6.14
N GLU A 284 22.61 -2.66 5.16
CA GLU A 284 23.44 -1.75 4.34
C GLU A 284 22.65 -0.62 3.64
N LEU A 285 21.36 -0.86 3.35
CA LEU A 285 20.45 0.11 2.76
C LEU A 285 20.04 1.23 3.72
N ALA A 286 20.09 0.97 5.02
CA ALA A 286 19.75 1.90 6.09
C ALA A 286 21.00 2.63 6.64
N VAL A 287 22.19 2.33 6.15
CA VAL A 287 23.44 2.95 6.62
C VAL A 287 23.90 3.99 5.60
N MET A 288 23.88 5.26 6.03
CA MET A 288 24.52 6.35 5.30
C MET A 288 25.82 6.76 6.00
N SER A 289 26.69 7.45 5.29
CA SER A 289 27.94 7.97 5.85
C SER A 289 27.99 9.47 5.71
N LYS A 290 28.31 10.15 6.80
CA LYS A 290 28.76 11.54 6.74
C LYS A 290 30.19 11.53 6.24
N VAL A 291 30.42 12.22 5.14
CA VAL A 291 31.72 12.27 4.49
C VAL A 291 32.18 13.71 4.31
N THR A 292 33.48 13.93 4.44
CA THR A 292 34.14 15.21 4.13
C THR A 292 34.94 15.06 2.84
N PHE A 293 34.74 15.98 1.89
CA PHE A 293 35.54 16.05 0.66
C PHE A 293 36.96 16.52 0.93
N GLN A 294 37.95 15.75 0.50
CA GLN A 294 39.37 16.09 0.66
C GLN A 294 39.95 16.88 -0.51
N GLN A 295 39.23 16.90 -1.63
CA GLN A 295 39.57 17.61 -2.85
C GLN A 295 38.30 18.10 -3.55
N ASP A 296 38.45 19.09 -4.41
CA ASP A 296 37.35 19.57 -5.25
C ASP A 296 36.89 18.44 -6.16
N TYR A 297 35.58 18.20 -6.21
CA TYR A 297 35.00 17.11 -6.97
C TYR A 297 33.76 17.57 -7.73
N GLU A 298 33.65 17.15 -8.99
CA GLU A 298 32.57 17.55 -9.87
C GLU A 298 31.82 16.30 -10.33
N VAL A 299 30.52 16.26 -10.05
CA VAL A 299 29.63 15.16 -10.45
C VAL A 299 28.69 15.67 -11.52
N SER A 300 28.67 14.99 -12.65
CA SER A 300 27.62 15.17 -13.65
C SER A 300 26.35 14.50 -13.13
N VAL A 301 25.30 15.27 -12.88
CA VAL A 301 24.01 14.74 -12.41
C VAL A 301 23.14 14.39 -13.63
N ASP A 302 22.53 13.22 -13.60
CA ASP A 302 21.63 12.57 -14.58
C ASP A 302 21.15 13.41 -15.78
N ALA A 303 21.96 13.43 -16.83
CA ALA A 303 21.63 13.34 -18.27
C ALA A 303 22.87 13.77 -19.09
N GLN A 304 23.38 12.91 -19.97
CA GLN A 304 24.43 13.31 -20.95
C GLN A 304 23.89 14.18 -22.10
N THR A 305 22.58 14.42 -22.15
CA THR A 305 21.94 15.25 -23.17
C THR A 305 21.60 16.62 -22.60
N ASP A 306 22.25 17.62 -23.18
CA ASP A 306 22.05 19.04 -22.96
C ASP A 306 20.65 19.45 -23.47
N THR A 307 19.61 19.32 -22.64
CA THR A 307 18.26 19.84 -22.94
C THR A 307 18.10 21.25 -22.39
N ALA A 308 18.86 22.19 -22.96
CA ALA A 308 18.65 23.61 -22.74
C ALA A 308 17.31 24.06 -23.40
N GLY A 309 16.21 24.07 -22.65
CA GLY A 309 14.92 24.58 -23.15
C GLY A 309 13.79 24.56 -22.12
N ILE A 310 13.02 25.64 -22.05
CA ILE A 310 12.00 25.97 -21.02
C ILE A 310 10.73 25.10 -21.07
N THR A 311 10.68 24.03 -21.85
CA THR A 311 9.45 23.24 -22.00
C THR A 311 9.77 21.79 -22.24
N GLN A 312 9.80 20.99 -21.18
CA GLN A 312 9.25 19.65 -21.20
C GLN A 312 9.25 19.09 -19.77
N GLU A 313 8.06 19.01 -19.18
CA GLU A 313 7.77 18.28 -17.94
C GLU A 313 8.02 16.75 -18.09
N PHE A 314 8.57 16.30 -19.22
CA PHE A 314 8.76 14.90 -19.59
C PHE A 314 10.11 14.69 -20.30
N GLU A 315 10.83 13.63 -19.95
CA GLU A 315 12.13 13.28 -20.53
C GLU A 315 11.91 12.81 -21.99
N PRO A 316 12.58 13.40 -23.00
CA PRO A 316 12.33 13.09 -24.40
C PRO A 316 12.56 11.62 -24.79
N ALA A 317 13.45 10.92 -24.07
CA ALA A 317 13.84 9.55 -24.37
C ALA A 317 12.90 8.51 -23.75
N SER A 318 12.37 8.76 -22.55
CA SER A 318 11.55 7.81 -21.79
C SER A 318 10.08 8.20 -21.70
N GLY A 319 9.75 9.47 -21.94
CA GLY A 319 8.41 10.03 -21.74
C GLY A 319 8.00 10.14 -20.27
N LEU A 320 8.91 9.90 -19.31
CA LEU A 320 8.64 9.98 -17.88
C LEU A 320 8.64 11.42 -17.40
N ALA A 321 7.80 11.71 -16.41
CA ALA A 321 7.71 13.05 -15.81
C ALA A 321 9.06 13.44 -15.17
N VAL A 322 9.54 14.64 -15.50
CA VAL A 322 10.82 15.16 -15.04
C VAL A 322 10.60 15.95 -13.75
N ALA A 323 11.23 15.49 -12.68
CA ALA A 323 11.29 16.23 -11.42
C ALA A 323 12.05 17.55 -11.61
N THR A 324 11.36 18.69 -11.52
CA THR A 324 11.91 20.04 -11.72
C THR A 324 12.98 20.46 -10.71
N PHE A 325 13.16 19.71 -9.62
CA PHE A 325 14.17 19.95 -8.59
C PHE A 325 15.52 19.28 -8.88
N LEU A 326 15.59 18.35 -9.84
CA LEU A 326 16.86 17.76 -10.26
C LEU A 326 17.59 18.75 -11.17
N LYS A 327 18.82 19.14 -10.81
CA LYS A 327 19.66 20.00 -11.65
C LYS A 327 20.06 19.24 -12.91
N GLN A 328 19.36 19.48 -14.01
CA GLN A 328 19.69 18.94 -15.32
C GLN A 328 20.69 19.83 -16.06
N GLY A 329 21.70 19.21 -16.69
CA GLY A 329 22.64 19.91 -17.58
C GLY A 329 23.78 20.69 -16.92
N GLU A 330 23.76 20.89 -15.59
CA GLU A 330 24.86 21.52 -14.86
C GLU A 330 25.50 20.53 -13.87
N SER A 331 26.83 20.43 -13.89
CA SER A 331 27.57 19.60 -12.94
C SER A 331 27.48 20.18 -11.52
N THR A 332 27.26 19.30 -10.54
CA THR A 332 27.31 19.68 -9.13
C THR A 332 28.76 19.65 -8.66
N LYS A 333 29.23 20.77 -8.12
CA LYS A 333 30.60 20.95 -7.62
C LYS A 333 30.61 20.89 -6.10
N PHE A 334 31.51 20.08 -5.58
CA PHE A 334 31.86 19.98 -4.17
C PHE A 334 33.24 20.57 -3.98
N SER A 335 33.38 21.45 -3.01
CA SER A 335 34.67 22.03 -2.64
C SER A 335 35.34 21.18 -1.57
N LYS A 336 36.67 21.24 -1.50
CA LYS A 336 37.41 20.67 -0.38
C LYS A 336 36.91 21.22 0.96
N GLY A 337 36.55 20.31 1.87
CA GLY A 337 36.02 20.62 3.20
C GLY A 337 34.49 20.55 3.29
N ASP A 338 33.78 20.40 2.17
CA ASP A 338 32.33 20.23 2.19
C ASP A 338 31.95 18.90 2.87
N GLN A 339 30.92 18.95 3.71
CA GLN A 339 30.37 17.80 4.42
C GLN A 339 29.02 17.43 3.85
N ILE A 340 28.86 16.17 3.45
CA ILE A 340 27.58 15.66 2.95
C ILE A 340 27.29 14.27 3.53
N VAL A 341 26.03 13.87 3.47
CA VAL A 341 25.60 12.50 3.78
C VAL A 341 25.41 11.74 2.48
N LEU A 342 26.10 10.61 2.30
CA LEU A 342 25.94 9.75 1.12
C LEU A 342 26.11 8.26 1.46
N SER A 343 25.56 7.40 0.62
CA SER A 343 25.74 5.95 0.75
C SER A 343 27.13 5.55 0.26
N THR A 344 28.00 5.08 1.17
CA THR A 344 29.37 4.61 0.83
C THR A 344 29.47 3.10 0.70
N SER A 345 28.38 2.37 0.97
CA SER A 345 28.31 0.91 0.88
C SER A 345 28.22 0.41 -0.57
N ARG A 346 27.74 1.25 -1.49
CA ARG A 346 27.55 0.91 -2.91
C ARG A 346 28.15 1.99 -3.83
N ASP A 347 28.32 1.63 -5.10
CA ASP A 347 28.71 2.60 -6.12
C ASP A 347 27.58 3.61 -6.37
N PRO A 348 27.90 4.89 -6.64
CA PRO A 348 29.25 5.44 -6.85
C PRO A 348 29.99 5.84 -5.56
N GLY A 349 29.33 5.87 -4.39
CA GLY A 349 29.93 6.37 -3.15
C GLY A 349 31.14 5.57 -2.66
N LYS A 350 31.12 4.25 -2.84
CA LYS A 350 32.27 3.38 -2.56
C LYS A 350 33.52 3.80 -3.36
N SER A 351 33.35 4.08 -4.66
CA SER A 351 34.43 4.52 -5.52
C SER A 351 35.04 5.86 -5.07
N LEU A 352 34.26 6.77 -4.49
CA LEU A 352 34.78 8.05 -3.98
C LEU A 352 35.70 7.85 -2.77
N VAL A 353 35.35 6.89 -1.90
CA VAL A 353 36.17 6.50 -0.74
C VAL A 353 37.45 5.80 -1.21
N ASP A 354 37.33 4.83 -2.12
CA ASP A 354 38.45 4.04 -2.62
C ASP A 354 39.47 4.91 -3.39
N GLN A 355 39.02 5.97 -4.05
CA GLN A 355 39.86 6.96 -4.73
C GLN A 355 40.42 8.05 -3.79
N GLY A 356 40.05 8.06 -2.52
CA GLY A 356 40.50 9.05 -1.54
C GLY A 356 39.93 10.46 -1.75
N ILE A 357 38.84 10.58 -2.52
CA ILE A 357 38.15 11.87 -2.77
C ILE A 357 37.41 12.34 -1.51
N VAL A 358 36.83 11.38 -0.78
CA VAL A 358 36.06 11.62 0.43
C VAL A 358 36.58 10.76 1.59
N THR A 359 36.55 11.31 2.80
CA THR A 359 36.81 10.56 4.04
C THR A 359 35.51 10.34 4.79
N VAL A 360 35.30 9.11 5.28
CA VAL A 360 34.14 8.78 6.11
C VAL A 360 34.40 9.25 7.54
N ASP A 361 33.61 10.22 7.99
CA ASP A 361 33.73 10.77 9.34
C ASP A 361 32.92 9.93 10.33
N GLU A 362 31.66 9.67 10.01
CA GLU A 362 30.76 8.86 10.81
C GLU A 362 29.77 8.07 9.93
N LYS A 363 29.29 6.94 10.43
CA LYS A 363 28.19 6.20 9.81
C LYS A 363 26.92 6.45 10.60
N ILE A 364 25.86 6.85 9.92
CA ILE A 364 24.56 7.16 10.50
C ILE A 364 23.54 6.14 10.02
N TYR A 365 22.63 5.76 10.91
CA TYR A 365 21.46 4.97 10.58
C TYR A 365 20.36 5.90 10.08
N ILE A 366 19.87 5.65 8.88
CA ILE A 366 18.66 6.28 8.34
C ILE A 366 17.60 5.22 8.23
N ARG A 367 16.46 5.47 8.86
CA ARG A 367 15.30 4.57 8.84
C ARG A 367 14.87 4.33 7.39
N PRO A 368 14.52 3.11 6.97
CA PRO A 368 13.86 2.94 5.68
C PRO A 368 12.45 3.54 5.72
N LEU A 369 12.11 4.35 4.72
CA LEU A 369 10.74 4.88 4.56
C LEU A 369 9.79 3.77 4.15
N ASN A 370 8.60 3.76 4.75
CA ASN A 370 7.56 2.79 4.42
C ASN A 370 6.74 3.26 3.23
N ASP A 371 6.75 2.47 2.15
CA ASP A 371 5.71 2.56 1.12
C ASP A 371 4.48 1.77 1.58
N PHE A 372 3.56 2.48 2.25
CA PHE A 372 2.36 1.86 2.78
C PHE A 372 1.46 1.27 1.68
N ALA A 373 1.38 1.90 0.51
CA ALA A 373 0.54 1.39 -0.58
C ALA A 373 1.07 0.03 -1.05
N PHE A 374 2.36 -0.05 -1.35
CA PHE A 374 3.01 -1.30 -1.73
C PHE A 374 2.88 -2.37 -0.65
N GLN A 375 3.20 -2.02 0.61
CA GLN A 375 3.14 -2.98 1.72
C GLN A 375 1.72 -3.52 1.92
N PHE A 376 0.68 -2.67 1.88
CA PHE A 376 -0.69 -3.14 2.02
C PHE A 376 -1.12 -4.07 0.89
N HIS A 377 -0.75 -3.78 -0.36
CA HIS A 377 -1.00 -4.70 -1.47
C HIS A 377 -0.24 -6.03 -1.30
N ALA A 378 1.03 -5.98 -0.92
CA ALA A 378 1.84 -7.18 -0.72
C ALA A 378 1.28 -8.08 0.38
N TYR A 379 0.97 -7.52 1.55
CA TYR A 379 0.35 -8.27 2.64
C TYR A 379 -1.02 -8.81 2.27
N LYS A 380 -1.83 -8.04 1.54
CA LYS A 380 -3.13 -8.52 1.08
C LYS A 380 -3.01 -9.69 0.12
N SER A 381 -2.08 -9.63 -0.84
CA SER A 381 -1.79 -10.75 -1.74
C SER A 381 -1.41 -12.00 -0.94
N GLN A 382 -0.51 -11.86 0.04
CA GLN A 382 -0.08 -12.97 0.89
C GLN A 382 -1.25 -13.57 1.69
N VAL A 383 -2.17 -12.74 2.19
CA VAL A 383 -3.36 -13.22 2.91
C VAL A 383 -4.28 -14.01 1.98
N GLU A 384 -4.49 -13.59 0.73
CA GLU A 384 -5.30 -14.36 -0.22
C GLU A 384 -4.60 -15.68 -0.61
N ASP A 385 -3.29 -15.67 -0.86
CA ASP A 385 -2.52 -16.90 -1.12
C ASP A 385 -2.64 -17.90 0.03
N MET A 386 -2.56 -17.41 1.28
CA MET A 386 -2.75 -18.24 2.48
C MET A 386 -4.17 -18.78 2.61
N ARG A 387 -5.19 -18.03 2.19
CA ARG A 387 -6.58 -18.50 2.19
C ARG A 387 -6.81 -19.58 1.14
N ASP A 388 -6.23 -19.44 -0.04
CA ASP A 388 -6.32 -20.44 -1.10
C ASP A 388 -5.61 -21.74 -0.69
N MET A 389 -4.46 -21.62 -0.03
CA MET A 389 -3.77 -22.75 0.58
C MET A 389 -4.63 -23.41 1.68
N ALA A 390 -5.24 -22.62 2.57
CA ALA A 390 -6.11 -23.13 3.61
C ALA A 390 -7.35 -23.83 3.04
N TYR A 391 -7.93 -23.33 1.95
CA TYR A 391 -9.05 -23.96 1.25
C TYR A 391 -8.63 -25.33 0.70
N THR A 392 -7.50 -25.38 -0.01
CA THR A 392 -6.96 -26.63 -0.58
C THR A 392 -6.70 -27.68 0.51
N LEU A 393 -6.04 -27.29 1.60
CA LEU A 393 -5.77 -28.19 2.72
C LEU A 393 -7.05 -28.71 3.39
N ASN A 394 -8.10 -27.89 3.49
CA ASN A 394 -9.37 -28.34 4.05
C ASN A 394 -10.07 -29.38 3.15
N GLU A 395 -10.03 -29.21 1.83
CA GLU A 395 -10.55 -30.21 0.89
C GLU A 395 -9.74 -31.51 0.94
N ASP A 396 -8.41 -31.43 1.03
CA ASP A 396 -7.55 -32.61 1.20
C ASP A 396 -7.86 -33.36 2.51
N ILE A 397 -8.01 -32.63 3.63
CA ILE A 397 -8.39 -33.21 4.93
C ILE A 397 -9.74 -33.93 4.84
N LYS A 398 -10.72 -33.33 4.15
CA LYS A 398 -12.04 -33.94 3.95
C LYS A 398 -11.92 -35.25 3.15
N MET A 399 -11.18 -35.24 2.04
CA MET A 399 -10.96 -36.44 1.22
C MET A 399 -10.26 -37.55 2.01
N LEU A 400 -9.23 -37.21 2.80
CA LEU A 400 -8.53 -38.17 3.65
C LEU A 400 -9.43 -38.75 4.75
N THR A 401 -10.31 -37.93 5.33
CA THR A 401 -11.28 -38.37 6.35
C THR A 401 -12.30 -39.35 5.75
N GLU A 402 -12.78 -39.08 4.54
CA GLU A 402 -13.67 -40.00 3.81
C GLU A 402 -12.95 -41.32 3.47
N ALA A 403 -11.70 -41.26 3.00
CA ALA A 403 -10.89 -42.45 2.71
C ALA A 403 -10.59 -43.28 3.97
N GLU A 404 -10.34 -42.63 5.11
CA GLU A 404 -10.17 -43.31 6.40
C GLU A 404 -11.46 -44.03 6.82
N GLY A 405 -12.63 -43.41 6.61
CA GLY A 405 -13.93 -44.04 6.83
C GLY A 405 -14.09 -45.33 6.02
N ILE A 406 -13.83 -45.26 4.71
CA ILE A 406 -13.90 -46.43 3.82
C ILE A 406 -12.90 -47.51 4.26
N ALA A 407 -11.68 -47.14 4.64
CA ALA A 407 -10.67 -48.09 5.10
C ALA A 407 -11.12 -48.83 6.37
N LYS A 408 -11.74 -48.14 7.33
CA LYS A 408 -12.30 -48.75 8.54
C LYS A 408 -13.41 -49.75 8.21
N ASP A 409 -14.30 -49.41 7.28
CA ASP A 409 -15.37 -50.31 6.84
C ASP A 409 -14.81 -51.58 6.17
N VAL A 410 -13.77 -51.44 5.34
CA VAL A 410 -13.09 -52.59 4.71
C VAL A 410 -12.41 -53.46 5.76
N ILE A 411 -11.74 -52.88 6.75
CA ILE A 411 -11.11 -53.64 7.85
C ILE A 411 -12.17 -54.44 8.61
N ALA A 412 -13.27 -53.80 9.03
CA ALA A 412 -14.35 -54.45 9.74
C ALA A 412 -14.98 -55.60 8.93
N TYR A 413 -15.20 -55.39 7.63
CA TYR A 413 -15.68 -56.43 6.72
C TYR A 413 -14.73 -57.63 6.65
N ARG A 414 -13.41 -57.38 6.50
CA ARG A 414 -12.40 -58.45 6.42
C ARG A 414 -12.25 -59.22 7.72
N GLU A 415 -12.37 -58.56 8.88
CA GLU A 415 -12.38 -59.23 10.18
C GLU A 415 -13.60 -60.17 10.31
N GLN A 416 -14.77 -59.74 9.85
CA GLN A 416 -15.97 -60.58 9.85
C GLN A 416 -15.81 -61.79 8.92
N GLU A 417 -15.27 -61.59 7.71
CA GLU A 417 -15.02 -62.65 6.74
C GLU A 417 -14.02 -63.68 7.30
N LYS A 418 -12.92 -63.20 7.90
CA LYS A 418 -11.93 -64.06 8.57
C LYS A 418 -12.56 -64.90 9.67
N SER A 419 -13.43 -64.33 10.49
CA SER A 419 -14.14 -65.04 11.56
C SER A 419 -15.02 -66.17 10.99
N LYS A 420 -15.80 -65.88 9.94
CA LYS A 420 -16.64 -66.88 9.25
C LYS A 420 -15.81 -68.03 8.68
N LEU A 421 -14.72 -67.70 7.95
CA LEU A 421 -13.82 -68.71 7.37
C LEU A 421 -13.16 -69.57 8.45
N GLN A 422 -12.86 -69.02 9.62
CA GLN A 422 -12.31 -69.78 10.74
C GLN A 422 -13.35 -70.75 11.33
N THR A 423 -14.60 -70.31 11.48
CA THR A 423 -15.71 -71.21 11.87
C THR A 423 -15.94 -72.32 10.84
N ASP A 424 -15.92 -72.01 9.55
CA ASP A 424 -16.11 -73.01 8.49
C ASP A 424 -14.96 -74.02 8.45
N LYS A 425 -13.72 -73.55 8.64
CA LYS A 425 -12.56 -74.44 8.80
C LYS A 425 -12.73 -75.40 9.98
N GLU A 426 -13.18 -74.91 11.13
CA GLU A 426 -13.43 -75.74 12.31
C GLU A 426 -14.51 -76.81 12.05
N LYS A 427 -15.59 -76.44 11.35
CA LYS A 427 -16.63 -77.41 10.94
C LYS A 427 -16.11 -78.47 9.99
N ILE A 428 -15.32 -78.09 8.98
CA ILE A 428 -14.75 -79.04 8.02
C ILE A 428 -13.81 -80.03 8.73
N VAL A 429 -12.98 -79.55 9.66
CA VAL A 429 -12.11 -80.41 10.48
C VAL A 429 -12.95 -81.39 11.30
N TYR A 430 -14.02 -80.91 11.95
CA TYR A 430 -14.94 -81.77 12.70
C TYR A 430 -15.63 -82.82 11.81
N GLU A 431 -16.15 -82.42 10.64
CA GLU A 431 -16.78 -83.34 9.68
C GLU A 431 -15.79 -84.40 9.19
N GLN A 432 -14.54 -84.01 8.92
CA GLN A 432 -13.48 -84.93 8.52
C GLN A 432 -13.20 -85.98 9.61
N GLU A 433 -13.15 -85.57 10.88
CA GLU A 433 -13.00 -86.47 12.02
C GLU A 433 -14.19 -87.42 12.16
N GLN A 434 -15.42 -86.92 12.02
CA GLN A 434 -16.63 -87.74 12.08
C GLN A 434 -16.73 -88.74 10.93
N ILE A 435 -16.35 -88.35 9.71
CA ILE A 435 -16.27 -89.25 8.55
C ILE A 435 -15.24 -90.34 8.79
N ALA A 436 -14.07 -90.00 9.36
CA ALA A 436 -13.04 -90.98 9.70
C ALA A 436 -13.54 -92.00 10.74
N GLU A 437 -14.26 -91.55 11.77
CA GLU A 437 -14.88 -92.42 12.77
C GLU A 437 -15.95 -93.34 12.14
N TYR A 438 -16.83 -92.78 11.30
CA TYR A 438 -17.87 -93.55 10.63
C TYR A 438 -17.28 -94.59 9.67
N LYS A 439 -16.23 -94.22 8.92
CA LYS A 439 -15.47 -95.16 8.08
C LYS A 439 -14.93 -96.31 8.91
N GLN A 440 -14.36 -96.04 10.09
CA GLN A 440 -13.86 -97.10 10.97
C GLN A 440 -14.98 -98.01 11.46
N LYS A 441 -16.14 -97.45 11.86
CA LYS A 441 -17.33 -98.24 12.23
C LYS A 441 -17.81 -99.13 11.10
N LEU A 442 -17.82 -98.62 9.86
CA LEU A 442 -18.24 -99.38 8.69
C LEU A 442 -17.26 -100.51 8.35
N LEU A 443 -15.95 -100.27 8.47
CA LEU A 443 -14.92 -101.31 8.31
C LEU A 443 -15.04 -102.40 9.38
N ASN A 444 -15.30 -102.02 10.63
CA ASN A 444 -15.53 -102.97 11.72
C ASN A 444 -16.80 -103.81 11.45
N PHE A 445 -17.89 -103.17 11.04
CA PHE A 445 -19.15 -103.86 10.70
C PHE A 445 -18.99 -104.83 9.52
N LEU A 446 -18.28 -104.41 8.46
CA LEU A 446 -17.94 -105.27 7.33
C LEU A 446 -17.14 -106.49 7.80
N THR A 447 -16.13 -106.28 8.65
CA THR A 447 -15.30 -107.35 9.21
C THR A 447 -16.12 -108.35 10.02
N GLU A 448 -17.02 -107.88 10.89
CA GLU A 448 -17.91 -108.75 11.67
C GLU A 448 -18.90 -109.50 10.78
N THR A 449 -19.46 -108.84 9.76
CA THR A 449 -20.38 -109.47 8.80
C THR A 449 -19.68 -110.58 8.01
N LEU A 450 -18.44 -110.35 7.57
CA LEU A 450 -17.63 -111.37 6.91
C LEU A 450 -17.33 -112.56 7.83
N LYS A 451 -17.05 -112.32 9.12
CA LYS A 451 -16.90 -113.40 10.12
C LYS A 451 -18.18 -114.22 10.27
N VAL A 452 -19.34 -113.55 10.37
CA VAL A 452 -20.64 -114.22 10.47
C VAL A 452 -20.95 -115.02 9.21
N ASN A 453 -20.73 -114.45 8.03
CA ASN A 453 -20.94 -115.14 6.76
C ASN A 453 -20.01 -116.36 6.61
N SER A 454 -18.73 -116.21 6.98
CA SER A 454 -17.79 -117.35 7.01
C SER A 454 -18.24 -118.45 7.98
N ARG A 455 -18.75 -118.09 9.16
CA ARG A 455 -19.33 -119.06 10.11
C ARG A 455 -20.55 -119.76 9.52
N LEU A 456 -21.50 -119.01 8.94
CA LEU A 456 -22.69 -119.58 8.30
C LEU A 456 -22.34 -120.51 7.13
N TYR A 457 -21.37 -120.13 6.29
CA TYR A 457 -20.89 -120.97 5.20
C TYR A 457 -20.32 -122.29 5.72
N ARG A 458 -19.46 -122.25 6.76
CA ARG A 458 -18.94 -123.47 7.40
C ARG A 458 -20.05 -124.32 8.01
N THR A 459 -21.01 -123.72 8.71
CA THR A 459 -22.15 -124.44 9.29
C THR A 459 -23.00 -125.10 8.20
N ASN A 460 -23.31 -124.38 7.12
CA ASN A 460 -24.05 -124.93 5.98
C ASN A 460 -23.29 -126.08 5.33
N GLN A 461 -21.96 -125.96 5.18
CA GLN A 461 -21.14 -127.05 4.66
C GLN A 461 -21.21 -128.29 5.55
N THR A 462 -21.07 -128.13 6.87
CA THR A 462 -21.23 -129.23 7.83
C THR A 462 -22.62 -129.86 7.75
N LEU A 463 -23.69 -129.06 7.65
CA LEU A 463 -25.05 -129.58 7.49
C LEU A 463 -25.25 -130.34 6.17
N VAL A 464 -24.64 -129.87 5.08
CA VAL A 464 -24.65 -130.60 3.80
C VAL A 464 -23.93 -131.94 3.92
N GLU A 465 -22.77 -131.96 4.58
CA GLU A 465 -22.04 -133.21 4.84
C GLU A 465 -22.84 -134.16 5.74
N GLU A 466 -23.53 -133.64 6.76
CA GLU A 466 -24.42 -134.43 7.63
C GLU A 466 -25.63 -134.97 6.88
N LEU A 467 -26.29 -134.16 6.04
CA LEU A 467 -27.40 -134.60 5.19
C LEU A 467 -26.94 -135.66 4.19
N GLN A 468 -25.76 -135.51 3.61
CA GLN A 468 -25.19 -136.51 2.71
C GLN A 468 -24.92 -137.82 3.44
N ARG A 469 -24.31 -137.77 4.64
CA ARG A 469 -24.14 -138.98 5.49
C ARG A 469 -25.47 -139.61 5.88
N ALA A 470 -26.49 -138.81 6.21
CA ALA A 470 -27.82 -139.32 6.54
C ALA A 470 -28.50 -139.96 5.32
N SER A 471 -28.38 -139.35 4.15
CA SER A 471 -28.87 -139.90 2.87
C SER A 471 -28.16 -141.20 2.53
N ASP A 472 -26.83 -141.26 2.64
CA ASP A 472 -26.04 -142.47 2.44
C ASP A 472 -26.42 -143.56 3.45
N ALA A 473 -26.70 -143.21 4.71
CA ALA A 473 -27.14 -144.14 5.72
C ALA A 473 -28.55 -144.70 5.44
N VAL A 474 -29.47 -143.86 4.94
CA VAL A 474 -30.80 -144.29 4.50
C VAL A 474 -30.71 -145.19 3.26
N LEU A 475 -29.87 -144.84 2.27
CA LEU A 475 -29.59 -145.67 1.11
C LEU A 475 -29.01 -147.04 1.50
N ARG A 476 -28.09 -147.08 2.48
CA ARG A 476 -27.57 -148.34 3.02
C ARG A 476 -28.63 -149.17 3.71
N LYS A 477 -29.54 -148.55 4.48
CA LYS A 477 -30.66 -149.26 5.10
C LYS A 477 -31.63 -149.82 4.07
N LEU A 478 -31.97 -149.05 3.03
CA LEU A 478 -32.77 -149.54 1.90
C LEU A 478 -32.08 -150.68 1.16
N GLY A 479 -30.77 -150.59 0.92
CA GLY A 479 -29.99 -151.68 0.35
C GLY A 479 -29.92 -152.92 1.24
N GLN A 480 -29.86 -152.76 2.57
CA GLN A 480 -29.96 -153.88 3.51
C GLN A 480 -31.36 -154.49 3.55
N GLU A 481 -32.42 -153.68 3.45
CA GLU A 481 -33.79 -154.19 3.35
C GLU A 481 -34.07 -154.90 2.01
N GLU A 482 -33.40 -154.53 0.91
CA GLU A 482 -33.42 -155.30 -0.34
C GLU A 482 -32.63 -156.61 -0.24
N LEU A 483 -31.51 -156.63 0.49
CA LEU A 483 -30.72 -157.85 0.73
C LEU A 483 -31.41 -158.82 1.70
N ASP A 484 -32.12 -158.34 2.72
CA ASP A 484 -32.88 -159.17 3.66
C ASP A 484 -34.19 -159.72 3.06
N LYS A 485 -34.61 -159.26 1.88
CA LYS A 485 -35.72 -159.86 1.10
C LYS A 485 -35.27 -160.86 0.04
N ALA A 486 -33.97 -161.01 -0.20
CA ALA A 486 -33.42 -161.98 -1.14
C ALA A 486 -33.09 -163.30 -0.43
N ASP A 487 -34.14 -164.10 -0.19
CA ASP A 487 -34.05 -165.46 0.35
C ASP A 487 -33.35 -166.41 -0.64
N PRO A 488 -32.24 -167.08 -0.28
CA PRO A 488 -31.45 -167.89 -1.20
C PRO A 488 -31.77 -169.38 -1.03
N ASP A 489 -32.90 -169.87 -1.57
CA ASP A 489 -33.05 -171.32 -1.83
C ASP A 489 -34.20 -171.67 -2.80
N SER A 490 -34.14 -171.13 -4.03
CA SER A 490 -34.64 -171.88 -5.18
C SER A 490 -33.80 -171.66 -6.45
N LEU A 491 -32.91 -172.65 -6.68
CA LEU A 491 -32.71 -173.37 -7.94
C LEU A 491 -32.15 -172.55 -9.14
N THR A 492 -30.85 -172.66 -9.45
CA THR A 492 -30.25 -173.63 -10.42
C THR A 492 -30.92 -173.58 -11.82
N LEU A 493 -30.25 -173.47 -12.97
CA LEU A 493 -28.85 -173.61 -13.39
C LEU A 493 -28.79 -173.10 -14.86
N ALA A 494 -27.73 -172.36 -15.22
CA ALA A 494 -27.20 -172.06 -16.56
C ALA A 494 -28.14 -171.60 -17.70
N PHE A 495 -28.04 -170.30 -18.04
CA PHE A 495 -27.54 -169.80 -19.34
C PHE A 495 -26.89 -168.43 -19.15
#